data_AF-A0A377LR14-F1
#
_entry.id   AF-A0A377LR14-F1
#
_cell.length_a   1.000
_cell.length_b   1.000
_cell.length_c   1.000
_cell.angle_alpha   90.00
_cell.angle_beta   90.00
_cell.angle_gamma   90.00
#
_symmetry.space_group_name_H-M   'P 1'
#
loop_
_entity.id
_entity.type
_entity.pdbx_description
1 polymer ?
#
loop_
_entity_poly.entity_id
_entity_poly.type
_entity_poly.pdbx_seq_one_letter_code
_entity_poly.pdbx_strand_id
1 'polypeptide(L)'
;MLVALLVTIVPPLFFGAPWEGWIYKGLTLLLIGCPCALVISTPAAITSGLAAAARRGALIKGGAALEQLSQVQQVAFDKTGTLTVGKPQVTGVYPQDIGEDELLTLAAAVEQGSTHPLAQAIVREAQSRGLAIPAATAQRALVGSGIEADIDGKKVLIVAAGKSSNSEVEALEQTGQTVVTVMQDGIAKGMLALRDTLRDDAKEAVAALHQLGVQGVILTGDNPRAAAAIAGELGLDFKAGLLPADKVSAVTELNSHAPLAMIGDGINDAPAMKASTIGIAMGSGTDVALETADAALTHNRLTGLAQMISLARATRANIRQNISIAPGAERDFPRHHPARHHRAVAGGAGGYRRDGAGDGQRAPLTATQITRNARLAG
;
A
#
# COMPACT_ATOMS: atom_id res chain seq x y z
N MET A 1 -13.79 35.72 12.97
CA MET A 1 -14.90 36.51 12.40
C MET A 1 -15.82 37.09 13.47
N LEU A 2 -16.44 36.28 14.33
CA LEU A 2 -17.37 36.77 15.37
C LEU A 2 -16.73 37.79 16.33
N VAL A 3 -15.48 37.59 16.75
CA VAL A 3 -14.73 38.54 17.58
C VAL A 3 -14.54 39.89 16.87
N ALA A 4 -14.19 39.89 15.58
CA ALA A 4 -14.01 41.13 14.81
C ALA A 4 -15.33 41.89 14.62
N LEU A 5 -16.44 41.17 14.42
CA LEU A 5 -17.78 41.73 14.37
C LEU A 5 -18.16 42.39 15.70
N LEU A 6 -17.93 41.70 16.83
CA LEU A 6 -18.19 42.24 18.16
C LEU A 6 -17.34 43.48 18.47
N VAL A 7 -16.05 43.46 18.10
CA VAL A 7 -15.15 44.62 18.25
C VAL A 7 -15.62 45.82 17.42
N THR A 8 -16.27 45.57 16.29
CA THR A 8 -16.80 46.61 15.41
C THR A 8 -18.08 47.24 15.97
N ILE A 9 -18.98 46.42 16.54
CA ILE A 9 -20.35 46.82 16.90
C ILE A 9 -20.49 47.26 18.36
N VAL A 10 -19.87 46.55 19.31
CA VAL A 10 -20.10 46.78 20.75
C VAL A 10 -19.69 48.19 21.20
N PRO A 11 -18.51 48.73 20.83
CA PRO A 11 -18.08 50.04 21.31
C PRO A 11 -18.92 51.23 20.77
N PRO A 12 -19.27 51.30 19.48
CA PRO A 12 -20.16 52.35 18.99
C PRO A 12 -21.59 52.27 19.56
N LEU A 13 -22.12 51.05 19.71
CA LEU A 13 -23.52 50.84 20.11
C LEU A 13 -23.77 51.07 21.61
N PHE A 14 -22.83 50.66 22.47
CA PHE A 14 -23.01 50.72 23.94
C PHE A 14 -22.22 51.84 24.62
N PHE A 15 -21.18 52.39 23.99
CA PHE A 15 -20.28 53.37 24.61
C PHE A 15 -20.19 54.70 23.84
N GLY A 16 -21.01 54.88 22.79
CA GLY A 16 -21.06 56.12 22.00
C GLY A 16 -19.77 56.42 21.24
N ALA A 17 -18.93 55.42 20.99
CA ALA A 17 -17.64 55.60 20.33
C ALA A 17 -17.80 55.80 18.80
N PRO A 18 -16.82 56.46 18.12
CA PRO A 18 -16.92 56.73 16.68
C PRO A 18 -16.85 55.44 15.85
N TRP A 19 -17.83 55.26 14.95
CA TRP A 19 -17.96 54.07 14.09
C TRP A 19 -16.74 53.81 13.20
N GLU A 20 -16.20 54.86 12.56
CA GLU A 20 -15.07 54.74 11.63
C GLU A 20 -13.86 54.05 12.26
N GLY A 21 -13.49 54.45 13.49
CA GLY A 21 -12.34 53.89 14.20
C GLY A 21 -12.51 52.43 14.60
N TRP A 22 -13.74 52.00 14.92
CA TRP A 22 -14.02 50.62 15.32
C TRP A 22 -14.27 49.69 14.13
N ILE A 23 -14.81 50.20 13.02
CA ILE A 23 -14.83 49.51 11.72
C ILE A 23 -13.40 49.24 11.25
N TYR A 24 -12.52 50.24 11.32
CA TYR A 24 -11.11 50.08 10.96
C TYR A 24 -10.42 49.00 11.82
N LYS A 25 -10.64 49.01 13.14
CA LYS A 25 -10.08 47.99 14.06
C LYS A 25 -10.64 46.59 13.77
N GLY A 26 -11.92 46.47 13.46
CA GLY A 26 -12.56 45.21 13.08
C GLY A 26 -11.99 44.61 11.80
N LEU A 27 -11.84 45.42 10.75
CA LEU A 27 -11.21 45.02 9.50
C LEU A 27 -9.73 44.65 9.70
N THR A 28 -9.00 45.42 10.51
CA THR A 28 -7.60 45.11 10.87
C THR A 28 -7.49 43.77 11.58
N LEU A 29 -8.41 43.48 12.51
CA LEU A 29 -8.44 42.20 13.22
C LEU A 29 -8.78 41.02 12.29
N LEU A 30 -9.64 41.22 11.28
CA LEU A 30 -9.88 40.20 10.24
C LEU A 30 -8.64 39.94 9.40
N LEU A 31 -7.91 40.99 9.02
CA LEU A 31 -6.70 40.88 8.22
C LEU A 31 -5.58 40.14 8.97
N ILE A 32 -5.34 40.50 10.24
CA ILE A 32 -4.38 39.82 11.11
C ILE A 32 -4.80 38.37 11.39
N GLY A 33 -6.11 38.10 11.43
CA GLY A 33 -6.64 36.77 11.63
C GLY A 33 -6.51 35.84 10.42
N CYS A 34 -5.98 36.28 9.28
CA CYS A 34 -5.76 35.45 8.10
C CYS A 34 -4.45 34.67 8.26
N PRO A 35 -4.50 33.35 8.54
CA PRO A 35 -3.31 32.63 8.96
C PRO A 35 -2.55 32.13 7.74
N CYS A 36 -1.85 33.02 7.04
CA CYS A 36 -1.11 32.70 5.81
C CYS A 36 -0.11 31.55 6.02
N ALA A 37 0.55 31.49 7.19
CA ALA A 37 1.46 30.42 7.57
C ALA A 37 0.76 29.07 7.78
N LEU A 38 -0.47 29.08 8.28
CA LEU A 38 -1.28 27.88 8.45
C LEU A 38 -1.70 27.30 7.10
N VAL A 39 -2.09 28.18 6.16
CA VAL A 39 -2.57 27.78 4.83
C VAL A 39 -1.48 27.06 4.03
N ILE A 40 -0.23 27.52 4.08
CA ILE A 40 0.89 26.89 3.36
C ILE A 40 1.45 25.65 4.06
N SER A 41 1.20 25.51 5.36
CA SER A 41 1.84 24.49 6.18
C SER A 41 1.53 23.05 5.74
N THR A 42 0.25 22.73 5.59
CA THR A 42 -0.17 21.35 5.27
C THR A 42 0.30 20.92 3.88
N PRO A 43 0.10 21.72 2.80
CA PRO A 43 0.62 21.39 1.47
C PRO A 43 2.14 21.20 1.47
N ALA A 44 2.90 22.07 2.15
CA ALA A 44 4.35 21.96 2.20
C ALA A 44 4.83 20.65 2.87
N ALA A 45 4.19 20.26 3.98
CA ALA A 45 4.50 19.01 4.68
C ALA A 45 4.12 17.79 3.84
N ILE A 46 2.94 17.78 3.22
CA ILE A 46 2.49 16.69 2.34
C ILE A 46 3.42 16.52 1.15
N THR A 47 3.71 17.60 0.41
CA THR A 47 4.62 17.53 -0.75
C THR A 47 6.01 17.02 -0.35
N SER A 48 6.52 17.46 0.79
CA SER A 48 7.80 16.98 1.33
C SER A 48 7.75 15.48 1.69
N GLY A 49 6.66 15.04 2.33
CA GLY A 49 6.42 13.64 2.68
C GLY A 49 6.32 12.74 1.46
N LEU A 50 5.53 13.14 0.44
CA LEU A 50 5.40 12.41 -0.82
C LEU A 50 6.74 12.30 -1.55
N ALA A 51 7.50 13.41 -1.63
CA ALA A 51 8.82 13.39 -2.24
C ALA A 51 9.81 12.50 -1.47
N ALA A 52 9.74 12.47 -0.14
CA ALA A 52 10.56 11.59 0.69
C ALA A 52 10.19 10.12 0.51
N ALA A 53 8.90 9.80 0.38
CA ALA A 53 8.41 8.44 0.12
C ALA A 53 8.92 7.94 -1.24
N ALA A 54 8.78 8.76 -2.29
CA ALA A 54 9.22 8.42 -3.63
C ALA A 54 10.73 8.11 -3.70
N ARG A 55 11.55 8.92 -3.02
CA ARG A 55 13.01 8.68 -2.93
C ARG A 55 13.38 7.35 -2.25
N ARG A 56 12.48 6.79 -1.44
CA ARG A 56 12.65 5.51 -0.74
C ARG A 56 11.92 4.36 -1.44
N GLY A 57 11.41 4.57 -2.66
CA GLY A 57 10.76 3.51 -3.42
C GLY A 57 9.31 3.22 -3.02
N ALA A 58 8.65 4.18 -2.38
CA ALA A 58 7.24 4.14 -2.06
C ALA A 58 6.50 5.24 -2.82
N LEU A 59 5.56 4.84 -3.67
CA LEU A 59 4.69 5.78 -4.40
C LEU A 59 3.38 5.93 -3.64
N ILE A 60 2.99 7.15 -3.30
CA ILE A 60 1.73 7.44 -2.60
C ILE A 60 0.92 8.42 -3.48
N LYS A 61 -0.31 8.05 -3.84
CA LYS A 61 -1.14 8.79 -4.81
C LYS A 61 -1.90 9.95 -4.15
N GLY A 62 -1.13 10.91 -3.63
CA GLY A 62 -1.65 12.17 -3.11
C GLY A 62 -1.70 12.26 -1.59
N GLY A 63 -2.11 13.44 -1.11
CA GLY A 63 -2.06 13.79 0.33
C GLY A 63 -3.05 13.00 1.18
N ALA A 64 -4.25 12.72 0.68
CA ALA A 64 -5.26 11.96 1.42
C ALA A 64 -4.77 10.54 1.74
N ALA A 65 -4.15 9.86 0.78
CA ALA A 65 -3.53 8.54 0.99
C ALA A 65 -2.40 8.61 2.03
N LEU A 66 -1.55 9.63 1.98
CA LEU A 66 -0.50 9.84 2.99
C LEU A 66 -1.09 10.04 4.40
N GLU A 67 -2.19 10.78 4.50
CA GLU A 67 -2.89 11.00 5.77
C GLU A 67 -3.55 9.71 6.29
N GLN A 68 -4.25 8.96 5.44
CA GLN A 68 -4.83 7.66 5.78
C GLN A 68 -3.77 6.67 6.27
N LEU A 69 -2.65 6.57 5.54
CA LEU A 69 -1.51 5.74 5.90
C LEU A 69 -0.95 6.04 7.29
N SER A 70 -0.98 7.32 7.71
CA SER A 70 -0.52 7.73 9.03
C SER A 70 -1.41 7.22 10.19
N GLN A 71 -2.64 6.78 9.89
CA GLN A 71 -3.61 6.30 10.88
C GLN A 71 -3.65 4.77 10.98
N VAL A 72 -2.98 4.07 10.06
CA VAL A 72 -2.97 2.61 9.98
C VAL A 72 -2.48 2.00 11.29
N GLN A 73 -3.25 1.03 11.78
CA GLN A 73 -3.00 0.26 13.00
C GLN A 73 -2.96 -1.25 12.72
N GLN A 74 -3.51 -1.68 11.59
CA GLN A 74 -3.52 -3.08 11.19
C GLN A 74 -3.15 -3.21 9.72
N VAL A 75 -2.58 -4.35 9.35
CA VAL A 75 -2.19 -4.69 7.99
C VAL A 75 -2.77 -6.07 7.63
N ALA A 76 -3.53 -6.12 6.54
CA ALA A 76 -3.94 -7.36 5.91
C ALA A 76 -3.03 -7.65 4.72
N PHE A 77 -2.42 -8.83 4.71
CA PHE A 77 -1.54 -9.28 3.64
C PHE A 77 -2.25 -10.32 2.78
N ASP A 78 -2.23 -10.15 1.46
CA ASP A 78 -2.33 -11.32 0.59
C ASP A 78 -1.07 -12.19 0.73
N LYS A 79 -1.22 -13.49 0.49
CA LYS A 79 -0.11 -14.43 0.55
C LYS A 79 0.68 -14.46 -0.76
N THR A 80 0.03 -14.79 -1.87
CA THR A 80 0.68 -15.26 -3.09
C THR A 80 1.11 -14.08 -3.95
N GLY A 81 2.41 -13.82 -4.05
CA GLY A 81 2.96 -12.67 -4.78
C GLY A 81 3.16 -11.41 -3.93
N THR A 82 2.56 -11.40 -2.74
CA THR A 82 2.75 -10.37 -1.72
C THR A 82 3.74 -10.82 -0.63
N LEU A 83 3.36 -11.73 0.27
CA LEU A 83 4.30 -12.30 1.27
C LEU A 83 5.29 -13.27 0.65
N THR A 84 4.87 -13.94 -0.42
CA THR A 84 5.69 -14.81 -1.24
C THR A 84 6.13 -14.11 -2.53
N VAL A 85 7.01 -14.76 -3.28
CA VAL A 85 7.52 -14.24 -4.56
C VAL A 85 6.45 -14.28 -5.66
N GLY A 86 5.40 -15.10 -5.52
CA GLY A 86 4.35 -15.25 -6.53
C GLY A 86 4.81 -16.13 -7.70
N LYS A 87 5.84 -16.94 -7.49
CA LYS A 87 6.42 -17.83 -8.48
C LYS A 87 6.47 -19.24 -7.90
N PRO A 88 5.30 -19.89 -7.74
CA PRO A 88 5.27 -21.25 -7.23
C PRO A 88 6.09 -22.18 -8.11
N GLN A 89 6.62 -23.23 -7.50
CA GLN A 89 7.40 -24.27 -8.15
C GLN A 89 6.79 -25.63 -7.79
N VAL A 90 6.79 -26.55 -8.76
CA VAL A 90 6.41 -27.94 -8.49
C VAL A 90 7.52 -28.58 -7.66
N THR A 91 7.19 -28.97 -6.44
CA THR A 91 8.13 -29.60 -5.49
C THR A 91 8.01 -31.12 -5.46
N GLY A 92 6.91 -31.67 -5.97
CA GLY A 92 6.71 -33.11 -6.03
C GLY A 92 5.61 -33.51 -7.01
N VAL A 93 5.81 -34.66 -7.64
CA VAL A 93 4.87 -35.30 -8.58
C VAL A 93 4.59 -36.70 -8.05
N TYR A 94 3.34 -37.00 -7.71
CA TYR A 94 2.95 -38.24 -7.07
C TYR A 94 1.87 -38.92 -7.92
N PRO A 95 2.27 -39.73 -8.90
CA PRO A 95 1.34 -40.37 -9.83
C PRO A 95 0.65 -41.59 -9.21
N GLN A 96 -0.55 -41.86 -9.71
CA GLN A 96 -1.35 -43.03 -9.38
C GLN A 96 -1.79 -43.71 -10.67
N ASP A 97 -1.40 -44.97 -10.84
CA ASP A 97 -1.70 -45.81 -12.00
C ASP A 97 -1.16 -45.28 -13.36
N ILE A 98 -0.37 -44.21 -13.37
CA ILE A 98 0.32 -43.62 -14.53
C ILE A 98 1.76 -43.21 -14.18
N GLY A 99 2.54 -42.75 -15.16
CA GLY A 99 3.90 -42.23 -14.93
C GLY A 99 3.91 -40.77 -14.43
N GLU A 100 5.02 -40.36 -13.80
CA GLU A 100 5.20 -38.96 -13.35
C GLU A 100 5.08 -37.96 -14.50
N ASP A 101 5.79 -38.20 -15.59
CA ASP A 101 5.79 -37.31 -16.75
C ASP A 101 4.43 -37.29 -17.45
N GLU A 102 3.70 -38.40 -17.44
CA GLU A 102 2.34 -38.47 -17.97
C GLU A 102 1.37 -37.63 -17.13
N LEU A 103 1.43 -37.74 -15.80
CA LEU A 103 0.63 -36.93 -14.87
C LEU A 103 0.90 -35.44 -15.09
N LEU A 104 2.17 -35.06 -15.14
CA LEU A 104 2.60 -33.68 -15.32
C LEU A 104 2.17 -33.15 -16.70
N THR A 105 2.26 -33.97 -17.75
CA THR A 105 1.83 -33.61 -19.11
C THR A 105 0.32 -33.38 -19.18
N LEU A 106 -0.49 -34.26 -18.57
CA LEU A 106 -1.94 -34.08 -18.47
C LEU A 106 -2.28 -32.78 -17.74
N ALA A 107 -1.61 -32.52 -16.61
CA ALA A 107 -1.85 -31.31 -15.84
C ALA A 107 -1.47 -30.04 -16.61
N ALA A 108 -0.30 -30.04 -17.25
CA ALA A 108 0.19 -28.92 -18.04
C ALA A 108 -0.69 -28.61 -19.26
N ALA A 109 -1.28 -29.64 -19.87
CA ALA A 109 -2.21 -29.46 -20.98
C ALA A 109 -3.51 -28.74 -20.55
N VAL A 110 -4.10 -29.14 -19.42
CA VAL A 110 -5.30 -28.45 -18.89
C VAL A 110 -4.97 -27.02 -18.43
N GLU A 111 -3.78 -26.79 -17.89
CA GLU A 111 -3.35 -25.48 -17.36
C GLU A 111 -2.79 -24.53 -18.43
N GLN A 112 -2.64 -25.00 -19.67
CA GLN A 112 -2.11 -24.19 -20.75
C GLN A 112 -3.02 -22.97 -21.01
N GLY A 113 -2.42 -21.77 -21.09
CA GLY A 113 -3.14 -20.52 -21.30
C GLY A 113 -3.76 -19.90 -20.03
N SER A 114 -3.73 -20.59 -18.88
CA SER A 114 -4.19 -20.04 -17.61
C SER A 114 -3.23 -18.97 -17.08
N THR A 115 -3.79 -17.87 -16.55
CA THR A 115 -3.02 -16.80 -15.91
C THR A 115 -2.72 -17.08 -14.44
N HIS A 116 -3.24 -18.18 -13.89
CA HIS A 116 -3.05 -18.52 -12.49
C HIS A 116 -1.59 -18.89 -12.18
N PRO A 117 -0.97 -18.39 -11.10
CA PRO A 117 0.43 -18.69 -10.78
C PRO A 117 0.75 -20.20 -10.67
N LEU A 118 -0.12 -20.98 -10.04
CA LEU A 118 0.04 -22.45 -9.93
C LEU A 118 0.02 -23.13 -11.31
N ALA A 119 -0.86 -22.68 -12.21
CA ALA A 119 -0.96 -23.19 -13.57
C ALA A 119 0.34 -22.98 -14.35
N GLN A 120 0.87 -21.75 -14.27
CA GLN A 120 2.15 -21.40 -14.89
C GLN A 120 3.32 -22.21 -14.33
N ALA A 121 3.28 -22.57 -13.05
CA ALA A 121 4.30 -23.43 -12.44
C ALA A 121 4.27 -24.85 -13.00
N ILE A 122 3.08 -25.44 -13.15
CA ILE A 122 2.89 -26.78 -13.74
C ILE A 122 3.37 -26.79 -15.20
N VAL A 123 2.94 -25.80 -16.00
CA VAL A 123 3.34 -25.68 -17.40
C VAL A 123 4.86 -25.48 -17.53
N ARG A 124 5.46 -24.64 -16.68
CA ARG A 124 6.91 -24.40 -16.68
C ARG A 124 7.70 -25.65 -16.30
N GLU A 125 7.22 -26.42 -15.31
CA GLU A 125 7.85 -27.67 -14.91
C GLU A 125 7.84 -28.67 -16.07
N ALA A 126 6.69 -28.87 -16.73
CA ALA A 126 6.58 -29.76 -17.90
C ALA A 126 7.51 -29.34 -19.05
N GLN A 127 7.58 -28.04 -19.34
CA GLN A 127 8.50 -27.49 -20.36
C GLN A 127 9.97 -27.68 -19.98
N SER A 128 10.33 -27.50 -18.70
CA SER A 128 11.70 -27.67 -18.24
C SER A 128 12.20 -29.12 -18.36
N ARG A 129 11.29 -30.09 -18.26
CA ARG A 129 11.55 -31.52 -18.51
C ARG A 129 11.54 -31.90 -19.99
N GLY A 130 11.23 -30.96 -20.90
CA GLY A 130 11.14 -31.21 -22.33
C GLY A 130 9.95 -32.07 -22.75
N LEU A 131 8.87 -32.08 -21.95
CA LEU A 131 7.68 -32.88 -22.24
C LEU A 131 6.83 -32.25 -23.35
N ALA A 132 6.31 -33.09 -24.23
CA ALA A 132 5.39 -32.67 -25.28
C ALA A 132 3.98 -32.49 -24.70
N ILE A 133 3.56 -31.24 -24.53
CA ILE A 133 2.24 -30.91 -23.96
C ILE A 133 1.17 -31.03 -25.06
N PRO A 134 0.18 -31.94 -24.93
CA PRO A 134 -0.90 -32.08 -25.90
C PRO A 134 -1.84 -30.87 -25.87
N ALA A 135 -2.54 -30.64 -26.97
CA ALA A 135 -3.54 -29.58 -27.04
C ALA A 135 -4.78 -29.98 -26.23
N ALA A 136 -5.21 -29.11 -25.32
CA ALA A 136 -6.47 -29.24 -24.62
C ALA A 136 -7.57 -28.42 -25.33
N THR A 137 -8.80 -28.93 -25.31
CA THR A 137 -9.99 -28.26 -25.86
C THR A 137 -11.05 -28.08 -24.78
N ALA A 138 -12.05 -27.22 -25.03
CA ALA A 138 -13.16 -26.98 -24.10
C ALA A 138 -12.75 -26.61 -22.65
N GLN A 139 -11.59 -25.96 -22.49
CA GLN A 139 -11.07 -25.55 -21.18
C GLN A 139 -12.04 -24.60 -20.48
N ARG A 140 -12.37 -24.91 -19.22
CA ARG A 140 -13.20 -24.05 -18.37
C ARG A 140 -12.68 -24.01 -16.93
N ALA A 141 -12.63 -22.80 -16.37
CA ALA A 141 -12.38 -22.61 -14.94
C ALA A 141 -13.67 -22.87 -14.14
N LEU A 142 -13.57 -23.74 -13.13
CA LEU A 142 -14.61 -23.98 -12.14
C LEU A 142 -14.35 -23.10 -10.93
N VAL A 143 -15.14 -22.03 -10.78
CA VAL A 143 -14.97 -21.04 -9.70
C VAL A 143 -14.90 -21.73 -8.34
N GLY A 144 -13.79 -21.52 -7.63
CA GLY A 144 -13.57 -22.04 -6.28
C GLY A 144 -13.29 -23.55 -6.18
N SER A 145 -13.14 -24.27 -7.30
CA SER A 145 -12.96 -25.73 -7.29
C SER A 145 -11.76 -26.20 -8.12
N GLY A 146 -11.49 -25.61 -9.28
CA GLY A 146 -10.44 -26.10 -10.17
C GLY A 146 -10.57 -25.67 -11.62
N ILE A 147 -9.96 -26.44 -12.52
CA ILE A 147 -10.01 -26.23 -13.97
C ILE A 147 -10.19 -27.58 -14.67
N GLU A 148 -11.01 -27.63 -15.71
CA GLU A 148 -11.17 -28.83 -16.53
C GLU A 148 -11.00 -28.53 -18.02
N ALA A 149 -10.55 -29.52 -18.77
CA ALA A 149 -10.46 -29.50 -20.22
C ALA A 149 -10.54 -30.93 -20.79
N ASP A 150 -10.78 -31.02 -22.10
CA ASP A 150 -10.79 -32.28 -22.83
C ASP A 150 -9.45 -32.48 -23.56
N ILE A 151 -8.81 -33.63 -23.31
CA ILE A 151 -7.53 -34.03 -23.92
C ILE A 151 -7.75 -35.40 -24.58
N ASP A 152 -7.57 -35.47 -25.90
CA ASP A 152 -7.76 -36.69 -26.69
C ASP A 152 -9.13 -37.38 -26.44
N GLY A 153 -10.17 -36.59 -26.24
CA GLY A 153 -11.54 -37.06 -25.97
C GLY A 153 -11.79 -37.55 -24.53
N LYS A 154 -10.82 -37.42 -23.63
CA LYS A 154 -10.96 -37.70 -22.20
C LYS A 154 -11.08 -36.42 -21.40
N LYS A 155 -11.97 -36.40 -20.41
CA LYS A 155 -12.12 -35.22 -19.55
C LYS A 155 -11.07 -35.25 -18.46
N VAL A 156 -10.24 -34.21 -18.39
CA VAL A 156 -9.25 -34.03 -17.33
C VAL A 156 -9.64 -32.84 -16.46
N LEU A 157 -9.58 -33.04 -15.15
CA LEU A 157 -9.97 -32.08 -14.13
C LEU A 157 -8.83 -31.94 -13.12
N ILE A 158 -8.42 -30.71 -12.84
CA ILE A 158 -7.46 -30.37 -11.78
C ILE A 158 -8.21 -29.63 -10.70
N VAL A 159 -8.12 -30.12 -9.46
CA VAL A 159 -8.80 -29.52 -8.30
C VAL A 159 -7.85 -29.39 -7.12
N ALA A 160 -8.14 -28.47 -6.21
CA ALA A 160 -7.44 -28.42 -4.93
C ALA A 160 -7.70 -29.71 -4.12
N ALA A 161 -6.67 -30.27 -3.50
CA ALA A 161 -6.78 -31.53 -2.75
C ALA A 161 -7.56 -31.42 -1.41
N GLY A 162 -8.02 -30.21 -1.06
CA GLY A 162 -8.51 -29.78 0.26
C GLY A 162 -9.74 -30.50 0.85
N LYS A 163 -10.21 -31.60 0.23
CA LYS A 163 -11.23 -32.51 0.80
C LYS A 163 -10.79 -33.97 0.85
N SER A 164 -9.58 -34.30 0.41
CA SER A 164 -9.07 -35.67 0.48
C SER A 164 -8.60 -35.98 1.91
N SER A 165 -9.04 -37.11 2.46
CA SER A 165 -8.57 -37.65 3.75
C SER A 165 -7.22 -38.37 3.60
N ASN A 166 -6.41 -37.99 2.60
CA ASN A 166 -5.16 -38.66 2.29
C ASN A 166 -4.04 -38.10 3.17
N SER A 167 -3.46 -38.93 4.03
CA SER A 167 -2.38 -38.58 4.96
C SER A 167 -1.17 -37.94 4.27
N GLU A 168 -0.87 -38.33 3.03
CA GLU A 168 0.23 -37.73 2.26
C GLU A 168 -0.05 -36.28 1.88
N VAL A 169 -1.29 -35.97 1.47
CA VAL A 169 -1.72 -34.60 1.20
C VAL A 169 -1.61 -33.75 2.47
N GLU A 170 -2.04 -34.30 3.60
CA GLU A 170 -1.96 -33.58 4.88
C GLU A 170 -0.52 -33.26 5.27
N ALA A 171 0.39 -34.23 5.13
CA ALA A 171 1.81 -34.05 5.43
C ALA A 171 2.45 -32.98 4.53
N LEU A 172 2.12 -32.97 3.23
CA LEU A 172 2.62 -31.96 2.31
C LEU A 172 2.07 -30.57 2.64
N GLU A 173 0.76 -30.45 2.89
CA GLU A 173 0.15 -29.17 3.24
C GLU A 173 0.64 -28.61 4.58
N GLN A 174 0.96 -29.46 5.56
CA GLN A 174 1.60 -29.05 6.83
C GLN A 174 2.99 -28.43 6.62
N THR A 175 3.68 -28.79 5.53
CA THR A 175 4.96 -28.16 5.15
C THR A 175 4.79 -26.87 4.33
N GLY A 176 3.56 -26.36 4.21
CA GLY A 176 3.24 -25.14 3.46
C GLY A 176 3.12 -25.35 1.95
N GLN A 177 2.96 -26.59 1.49
CA GLN A 177 2.74 -26.89 0.08
C GLN A 177 1.25 -26.80 -0.27
N THR A 178 0.95 -26.33 -1.46
CA THR A 178 -0.37 -26.39 -2.07
C THR A 178 -0.43 -27.66 -2.92
N VAL A 179 -1.39 -28.54 -2.64
CA VAL A 179 -1.54 -29.81 -3.36
C VAL A 179 -2.75 -29.73 -4.28
N VAL A 180 -2.56 -30.13 -5.54
CA VAL A 180 -3.63 -30.28 -6.52
C VAL A 180 -3.74 -31.74 -6.95
N THR A 181 -4.96 -32.20 -7.17
CA THR A 181 -5.26 -33.55 -7.64
C THR A 181 -5.64 -33.48 -9.11
N VAL A 182 -5.04 -34.36 -9.92
CA VAL A 182 -5.37 -34.51 -11.33
C VAL A 182 -6.29 -35.72 -11.47
N MET A 183 -7.44 -35.50 -12.10
CA MET A 183 -8.45 -36.52 -12.34
C MET A 183 -8.67 -36.67 -13.83
N GLN A 184 -8.85 -37.90 -14.31
CA GLN A 184 -9.24 -38.20 -15.68
C GLN A 184 -10.50 -39.06 -15.66
N ASP A 185 -11.56 -38.60 -16.32
CA ASP A 185 -12.88 -39.24 -16.37
C ASP A 185 -13.44 -39.59 -14.97
N GLY A 186 -13.18 -38.72 -14.00
CA GLY A 186 -13.63 -38.88 -12.61
C GLY A 186 -12.74 -39.77 -11.72
N ILE A 187 -11.64 -40.32 -12.26
CA ILE A 187 -10.68 -41.16 -11.53
C ILE A 187 -9.42 -40.34 -11.23
N ALA A 188 -8.97 -40.33 -9.97
CA ALA A 188 -7.71 -39.69 -9.59
C ALA A 188 -6.52 -40.40 -10.24
N LYS A 189 -5.67 -39.62 -10.92
CA LYS A 189 -4.44 -40.08 -11.59
C LYS A 189 -3.18 -39.70 -10.84
N GLY A 190 -3.31 -38.95 -9.75
CA GLY A 190 -2.22 -38.54 -8.90
C GLY A 190 -2.38 -37.11 -8.41
N MET A 191 -1.34 -36.62 -7.75
CA MET A 191 -1.28 -35.27 -7.17
C MET A 191 0.04 -34.58 -7.49
N LEU A 192 -0.04 -33.25 -7.60
CA LEU A 192 1.11 -32.37 -7.73
C LEU A 192 1.19 -31.50 -6.49
N ALA A 193 2.38 -31.41 -5.91
CA ALA A 193 2.65 -30.53 -4.80
C ALA A 193 3.45 -29.33 -5.29
N LEU A 194 3.00 -28.14 -4.90
CA LEU A 194 3.60 -26.88 -5.29
C LEU A 194 3.93 -26.06 -4.05
N ARG A 195 5.01 -25.30 -4.11
CA ARG A 195 5.36 -24.34 -3.05
C ARG A 195 5.72 -23.00 -3.64
N ASP A 196 5.22 -21.95 -3.01
CA ASP A 196 5.69 -20.59 -3.27
C ASP A 196 6.63 -20.16 -2.13
N THR A 197 7.74 -19.52 -2.50
CA THR A 197 8.79 -19.15 -1.55
C THR A 197 8.46 -17.81 -0.91
N LEU A 198 8.62 -17.72 0.41
CA LEU A 198 8.54 -16.44 1.11
C LEU A 198 9.57 -15.45 0.58
N ARG A 199 9.24 -14.17 0.59
CA ARG A 199 10.23 -13.12 0.34
C ARG A 199 11.25 -13.09 1.47
N ASP A 200 12.52 -12.90 1.13
CA ASP A 200 13.63 -12.87 2.09
C ASP A 200 13.43 -11.82 3.20
N ASP A 201 12.75 -10.71 2.87
CA ASP A 201 12.50 -9.59 3.79
C ASP A 201 11.14 -9.66 4.49
N ALA A 202 10.34 -10.72 4.29
CA ALA A 202 9.00 -10.84 4.90
C ALA A 202 9.06 -10.88 6.43
N LYS A 203 9.96 -11.70 7.01
CA LYS A 203 10.13 -11.83 8.47
C LYS A 203 10.57 -10.50 9.10
N GLU A 204 11.51 -9.82 8.47
CA GLU A 204 11.99 -8.51 8.92
C GLU A 204 10.88 -7.44 8.83
N ALA A 205 10.11 -7.43 7.74
CA ALA A 205 9.02 -6.49 7.55
C ALA A 205 7.92 -6.64 8.62
N VAL A 206 7.52 -7.87 8.92
CA VAL A 206 6.53 -8.15 9.98
C VAL A 206 7.05 -7.70 11.35
N ALA A 207 8.32 -8.00 11.67
CA ALA A 207 8.93 -7.55 12.92
C ALA A 207 8.96 -6.01 13.03
N ALA A 208 9.31 -5.32 11.94
CA ALA A 208 9.33 -3.85 11.90
C ALA A 208 7.91 -3.24 12.06
N LEU A 209 6.87 -3.88 11.51
CA LEU A 209 5.49 -3.47 11.72
C LEU A 209 5.03 -3.66 13.17
N HIS A 210 5.37 -4.80 13.79
CA HIS A 210 5.09 -5.03 15.20
C HIS A 210 5.77 -4.00 16.12
N GLN A 211 7.01 -3.60 15.82
CA GLN A 211 7.70 -2.52 16.55
C GLN A 211 6.99 -1.17 16.43
N LEU A 212 6.25 -0.93 15.34
CA LEU A 212 5.42 0.25 15.16
C LEU A 212 4.02 0.11 15.81
N GLY A 213 3.76 -1.00 16.49
CA GLY A 213 2.45 -1.32 17.08
C GLY A 213 1.38 -1.62 16.04
N VAL A 214 1.79 -2.07 14.85
CA VAL A 214 0.87 -2.41 13.74
C VAL A 214 0.72 -3.93 13.67
N GLN A 215 -0.49 -4.44 13.87
CA GLN A 215 -0.77 -5.88 13.84
C GLN A 215 -0.96 -6.38 12.40
N GLY A 216 -0.50 -7.60 12.11
CA GLY A 216 -0.63 -8.22 10.79
C GLY A 216 -1.59 -9.40 10.78
N VAL A 217 -2.33 -9.59 9.68
CA VAL A 217 -3.15 -10.77 9.40
C VAL A 217 -2.98 -11.20 7.94
N ILE A 218 -2.96 -12.51 7.68
CA ILE A 218 -2.92 -13.07 6.32
C ILE A 218 -4.34 -13.36 5.85
N LEU A 219 -4.71 -12.88 4.66
CA LEU A 219 -5.97 -13.20 3.99
C LEU A 219 -5.65 -13.98 2.72
N THR A 220 -5.97 -15.28 2.68
CA THR A 220 -5.60 -16.13 1.54
C THR A 220 -6.72 -17.05 1.08
N GLY A 221 -6.72 -17.36 -0.21
CA GLY A 221 -7.59 -18.39 -0.80
C GLY A 221 -7.05 -19.81 -0.65
N ASP A 222 -5.81 -19.97 -0.18
CA ASP A 222 -5.18 -21.27 0.05
C ASP A 222 -5.87 -22.07 1.15
N ASN A 223 -5.59 -23.37 1.19
CA ASN A 223 -6.11 -24.24 2.23
C ASN A 223 -5.60 -23.82 3.64
N PRO A 224 -6.37 -24.09 4.71
CA PRO A 224 -6.00 -23.69 6.07
C PRO A 224 -4.66 -24.23 6.56
N ARG A 225 -4.25 -25.43 6.13
CA ARG A 225 -3.00 -26.06 6.58
C ARG A 225 -1.77 -25.35 6.02
N ALA A 226 -1.77 -25.07 4.72
CA ALA A 226 -0.72 -24.32 4.05
C ALA A 226 -0.64 -22.87 4.56
N ALA A 227 -1.79 -22.24 4.79
CA ALA A 227 -1.86 -20.92 5.39
C ALA A 227 -1.26 -20.91 6.81
N ALA A 228 -1.60 -21.90 7.65
CA ALA A 228 -1.07 -22.03 9.00
C ALA A 228 0.46 -22.20 9.03
N ALA A 229 1.03 -22.95 8.09
CA ALA A 229 2.48 -23.14 8.01
C ALA A 229 3.21 -21.80 7.75
N ILE A 230 2.74 -21.03 6.77
CA ILE A 230 3.30 -19.70 6.45
C ILE A 230 3.06 -18.70 7.58
N ALA A 231 1.85 -18.69 8.15
CA ALA A 231 1.48 -17.81 9.26
C ALA A 231 2.34 -18.10 10.50
N GLY A 232 2.59 -19.37 10.81
CA GLY A 232 3.46 -19.79 11.90
C GLY A 232 4.91 -19.37 11.71
N GLU A 233 5.44 -19.43 10.49
CA GLU A 233 6.79 -18.94 10.17
C GLU A 233 6.94 -17.42 10.37
N LEU A 234 5.87 -16.66 10.17
CA LEU A 234 5.85 -15.20 10.27
C LEU A 234 5.33 -14.68 11.63
N GLY A 235 4.72 -15.54 12.44
CA GLY A 235 4.07 -15.15 13.70
C GLY A 235 2.84 -14.26 13.48
N LEU A 236 2.03 -14.56 12.45
CA LEU A 236 0.83 -13.81 12.08
C LEU A 236 -0.44 -14.64 12.29
N ASP A 237 -1.57 -13.96 12.50
CA ASP A 237 -2.89 -14.57 12.39
C ASP A 237 -3.27 -14.75 10.92
N PHE A 238 -4.23 -15.64 10.62
CA PHE A 238 -4.67 -15.88 9.24
C PHE A 238 -6.17 -16.21 9.11
N LYS A 239 -6.74 -15.87 7.95
CA LYS A 239 -8.01 -16.37 7.43
C LYS A 239 -7.74 -17.02 6.07
N ALA A 240 -8.10 -18.29 5.93
CA ALA A 240 -7.78 -19.13 4.78
C ALA A 240 -9.05 -19.64 4.06
N GLY A 241 -8.89 -20.19 2.85
CA GLY A 241 -9.99 -20.71 2.04
C GLY A 241 -10.96 -19.63 1.56
N LEU A 242 -10.53 -18.37 1.52
CA LEU A 242 -11.36 -17.23 1.18
C LEU A 242 -11.58 -17.10 -0.33
N LEU A 243 -12.83 -16.95 -0.76
CA LEU A 243 -13.14 -16.45 -2.08
C LEU A 243 -12.91 -14.93 -2.14
N PRO A 244 -12.83 -14.31 -3.34
CA PRO A 244 -12.67 -12.85 -3.46
C PRO A 244 -13.72 -12.05 -2.68
N ALA A 245 -14.98 -12.52 -2.65
CA ALA A 245 -16.05 -11.89 -1.87
C ALA A 245 -15.80 -11.98 -0.36
N ASP A 246 -15.32 -13.13 0.12
CA ASP A 246 -15.04 -13.35 1.54
C ASP A 246 -13.86 -12.49 2.01
N LYS A 247 -12.85 -12.29 1.15
CA LYS A 247 -11.75 -11.33 1.41
C LYS A 247 -12.29 -9.92 1.65
N VAL A 248 -13.22 -9.45 0.82
CA VAL A 248 -13.84 -8.12 0.99
C VAL A 248 -14.60 -8.02 2.30
N SER A 249 -15.39 -9.04 2.66
CA SER A 249 -16.10 -9.09 3.93
C SER A 249 -15.14 -9.08 5.13
N ALA A 250 -14.07 -9.87 5.07
CA ALA A 250 -13.05 -9.91 6.12
C ALA A 250 -12.32 -8.58 6.28
N VAL A 251 -11.95 -7.92 5.17
CA VAL A 251 -11.34 -6.58 5.20
C VAL A 251 -12.30 -5.56 5.79
N THR A 252 -13.58 -5.59 5.38
CA THR A 252 -14.60 -4.65 5.89
C THR A 252 -14.79 -4.80 7.39
N GLU A 253 -14.85 -6.04 7.88
CA GLU A 253 -14.95 -6.35 9.31
C GLU A 253 -13.74 -5.81 10.08
N LEU A 254 -12.51 -6.14 9.64
CA LEU A 254 -11.28 -5.67 10.28
C LEU A 254 -11.17 -4.14 10.28
N ASN A 255 -11.48 -3.51 9.14
CA ASN A 255 -11.42 -2.06 8.97
C ASN A 255 -12.44 -1.30 9.84
N SER A 256 -13.53 -1.96 10.25
CA SER A 256 -14.50 -1.38 11.19
C SER A 256 -13.97 -1.26 12.62
N HIS A 257 -12.97 -2.06 12.99
CA HIS A 257 -12.36 -2.05 14.32
C HIS A 257 -11.20 -1.04 14.39
N ALA A 258 -10.35 -1.01 13.38
CA ALA A 258 -9.23 -0.07 13.30
C ALA A 258 -8.83 0.19 11.84
N PRO A 259 -8.18 1.35 11.54
CA PRO A 259 -7.72 1.64 10.19
C PRO A 259 -6.76 0.57 9.65
N LEU A 260 -7.20 -0.10 8.58
CA LEU A 260 -6.53 -1.25 7.98
C LEU A 260 -5.88 -0.86 6.65
N ALA A 261 -4.62 -1.25 6.45
CA ALA A 261 -3.99 -1.28 5.13
C ALA A 261 -4.12 -2.68 4.52
N MET A 262 -4.60 -2.80 3.29
CA MET A 262 -4.61 -4.06 2.53
C MET A 262 -3.48 -4.07 1.51
N ILE A 263 -2.62 -5.08 1.57
CA ILE A 263 -1.46 -5.25 0.68
C ILE A 263 -1.76 -6.43 -0.25
N GLY A 264 -1.63 -6.21 -1.55
CA GLY A 264 -1.86 -7.24 -2.55
C GLY A 264 -1.09 -6.97 -3.84
N ASP A 265 -1.09 -7.94 -4.74
CA ASP A 265 -0.48 -7.86 -6.06
C ASP A 265 -1.43 -8.28 -7.19
N GLY A 266 -2.51 -8.99 -6.85
CA GLY A 266 -3.45 -9.56 -7.82
C GLY A 266 -4.69 -8.71 -8.12
N ILE A 267 -5.32 -9.03 -9.25
CA ILE A 267 -6.66 -8.57 -9.62
C ILE A 267 -7.69 -8.96 -8.55
N ASN A 268 -7.49 -10.12 -7.90
CA ASN A 268 -8.36 -10.64 -6.86
C ASN A 268 -8.35 -9.79 -5.58
N ASP A 269 -7.27 -9.03 -5.33
CA ASP A 269 -7.13 -8.21 -4.14
C ASP A 269 -7.62 -6.78 -4.36
N ALA A 270 -7.84 -6.36 -5.60
CA ALA A 270 -8.31 -5.01 -5.92
C ALA A 270 -9.64 -4.63 -5.22
N PRO A 271 -10.67 -5.49 -5.17
CA PRO A 271 -11.88 -5.21 -4.39
C PRO A 271 -11.60 -5.06 -2.89
N ALA A 272 -10.72 -5.89 -2.34
CA ALA A 272 -10.35 -5.84 -0.93
C ALA A 272 -9.54 -4.57 -0.61
N MET A 273 -8.63 -4.15 -1.48
CA MET A 273 -7.88 -2.90 -1.35
C MET A 273 -8.81 -1.69 -1.24
N LYS A 274 -9.85 -1.61 -2.10
CA LYS A 274 -10.84 -0.53 -2.05
C LYS A 274 -11.70 -0.51 -0.78
N ALA A 275 -11.93 -1.66 -0.16
CA ALA A 275 -12.72 -1.77 1.07
C ALA A 275 -11.92 -1.41 2.34
N SER A 276 -10.58 -1.35 2.23
CA SER A 276 -9.68 -0.99 3.32
C SER A 276 -9.56 0.52 3.50
N THR A 277 -8.89 0.98 4.57
CA THR A 277 -8.57 2.41 4.73
C THR A 277 -7.57 2.87 3.68
N ILE A 278 -6.63 1.99 3.30
CA ILE A 278 -5.66 2.27 2.25
C ILE A 278 -5.21 0.97 1.56
N GLY A 279 -5.31 0.94 0.23
CA GLY A 279 -4.77 -0.13 -0.59
C GLY A 279 -3.31 0.10 -0.95
N ILE A 280 -2.46 -0.91 -0.77
CA ILE A 280 -1.03 -0.85 -1.13
C ILE A 280 -0.70 -1.99 -2.10
N ALA A 281 -0.33 -1.65 -3.33
CA ALA A 281 0.08 -2.65 -4.32
C ALA A 281 1.57 -2.96 -4.22
N MET A 282 1.93 -4.22 -4.45
CA MET A 282 3.31 -4.58 -4.81
C MET A 282 3.65 -4.00 -6.19
N GLY A 283 4.89 -3.57 -6.40
CA GLY A 283 5.35 -3.05 -7.69
C GLY A 283 5.35 -4.09 -8.82
N SER A 284 5.40 -5.38 -8.50
CA SER A 284 5.21 -6.51 -9.41
C SER A 284 3.74 -6.91 -9.58
N GLY A 285 2.82 -6.17 -8.95
CA GLY A 285 1.41 -6.42 -9.06
C GLY A 285 0.88 -6.14 -10.46
N THR A 286 -0.29 -6.69 -10.74
CA THR A 286 -1.03 -6.48 -11.99
C THR A 286 -1.35 -5.00 -12.20
N ASP A 287 -1.51 -4.56 -13.44
CA ASP A 287 -1.89 -3.17 -13.76
C ASP A 287 -3.17 -2.76 -13.04
N VAL A 288 -4.14 -3.65 -12.94
CA VAL A 288 -5.39 -3.44 -12.18
C VAL A 288 -5.13 -3.20 -10.70
N ALA A 289 -4.22 -3.96 -10.09
CA ALA A 289 -3.84 -3.78 -8.68
C ALA A 289 -3.13 -2.42 -8.49
N LEU A 290 -2.18 -2.09 -9.36
CA LEU A 290 -1.45 -0.83 -9.33
C LEU A 290 -2.36 0.38 -9.55
N GLU A 291 -3.35 0.30 -10.44
CA GLU A 291 -4.33 1.36 -10.66
C GLU A 291 -5.27 1.54 -9.46
N THR A 292 -5.74 0.42 -8.89
CA THR A 292 -6.69 0.40 -7.77
C THR A 292 -6.06 0.91 -6.48
N ALA A 293 -4.79 0.59 -6.21
CA ALA A 293 -4.15 0.91 -4.95
C ALA A 293 -3.89 2.42 -4.78
N ASP A 294 -3.97 2.91 -3.54
CA ASP A 294 -3.67 4.29 -3.17
C ASP A 294 -2.16 4.54 -3.03
N ALA A 295 -1.40 3.48 -2.81
CA ALA A 295 0.05 3.50 -2.76
C ALA A 295 0.66 2.23 -3.38
N ALA A 296 1.94 2.28 -3.72
CA ALA A 296 2.66 1.15 -4.30
C ALA A 296 4.11 1.06 -3.81
N LEU A 297 4.60 -0.17 -3.65
CA LEU A 297 6.00 -0.50 -3.32
C LEU A 297 6.78 -0.84 -4.58
N THR A 298 7.48 0.14 -5.16
CA THR A 298 8.07 0.00 -6.50
C THR A 298 9.20 -1.03 -6.57
N HIS A 299 9.85 -1.34 -5.45
CA HIS A 299 10.97 -2.29 -5.39
C HIS A 299 10.59 -3.68 -4.87
N ASN A 300 9.30 -3.94 -4.63
CA ASN A 300 8.81 -5.22 -4.09
C ASN A 300 9.47 -5.64 -2.75
N ARG A 301 9.85 -4.65 -1.94
CA ARG A 301 10.40 -4.83 -0.60
C ARG A 301 9.32 -4.55 0.44
N LEU A 302 8.95 -5.58 1.20
CA LEU A 302 7.94 -5.48 2.26
C LEU A 302 8.42 -4.60 3.42
N THR A 303 9.73 -4.54 3.66
CA THR A 303 10.33 -3.61 4.64
C THR A 303 9.98 -2.14 4.36
N GLY A 304 9.65 -1.80 3.10
CA GLY A 304 9.14 -0.49 2.71
C GLY A 304 7.82 -0.11 3.40
N LEU A 305 6.98 -1.08 3.80
CA LEU A 305 5.71 -0.81 4.48
C LEU A 305 5.91 -0.09 5.82
N ALA A 306 6.81 -0.61 6.66
CA ALA A 306 7.12 0.01 7.95
C ALA A 306 7.71 1.43 7.75
N GLN A 307 8.58 1.61 6.75
CA GLN A 307 9.14 2.91 6.41
C GLN A 307 8.08 3.91 5.94
N MET A 308 7.13 3.44 5.12
CA MET A 308 5.99 4.22 4.64
C MET A 308 5.10 4.70 5.78
N ILE A 309 4.70 3.79 6.68
CA ILE A 309 3.88 4.12 7.84
C ILE A 309 4.62 5.08 8.77
N SER A 310 5.90 4.83 9.06
CA SER A 310 6.73 5.71 9.88
C SER A 310 6.84 7.12 9.28
N LEU A 311 7.04 7.23 7.96
CA LEU A 311 7.13 8.52 7.27
C LEU A 311 5.79 9.25 7.28
N ALA A 312 4.68 8.55 7.06
CA ALA A 312 3.34 9.12 7.11
C ALA A 312 3.02 9.67 8.51
N ARG A 313 3.34 8.92 9.57
CA ARG A 313 3.20 9.36 10.97
C ARG A 313 4.07 10.58 11.27
N ALA A 314 5.32 10.60 10.81
CA ALA A 314 6.22 11.74 10.96
C ALA A 314 5.69 12.99 10.22
N THR A 315 5.15 12.82 9.02
CA THR A 315 4.54 13.91 8.25
C THR A 315 3.33 14.49 8.97
N ARG A 316 2.45 13.63 9.51
CA ARG A 316 1.32 14.06 10.33
C ARG A 316 1.76 14.80 11.60
N ALA A 317 2.83 14.35 12.25
CA ALA A 317 3.40 15.05 13.39
C ALA A 317 3.93 16.44 12.99
N ASN A 318 4.61 16.55 11.85
CA ASN A 318 5.08 17.84 11.32
C ASN A 318 3.91 18.80 11.03
N ILE A 319 2.83 18.32 10.41
CA ILE A 319 1.61 19.11 10.19
C ILE A 319 1.07 19.62 11.53
N ARG A 320 0.94 18.74 12.54
CA ARG A 320 0.46 19.16 13.88
C ARG A 320 1.37 20.18 14.55
N GLN A 321 2.69 20.03 14.42
CA GLN A 321 3.66 20.99 14.94
C GLN A 321 3.47 22.36 14.27
N ASN A 322 3.42 22.40 12.95
CA ASN A 322 3.26 23.64 12.22
C ASN A 322 1.93 24.35 12.53
N ILE A 323 0.83 23.59 12.63
CA ILE A 323 -0.48 24.12 13.06
C ILE A 323 -0.42 24.66 14.49
N SER A 324 0.37 24.06 15.38
CA SER A 324 0.52 24.53 16.76
C SER A 324 1.38 25.80 16.86
N ILE A 325 2.38 25.96 15.98
CA ILE A 325 3.27 27.11 15.96
C ILE A 325 2.62 28.34 15.30
N ALA A 326 1.85 28.15 14.22
CA ALA A 326 1.32 29.25 13.42
C ALA A 326 0.46 30.27 14.21
N PRO A 327 -0.50 29.87 15.08
CA PRO A 327 -1.25 30.81 15.91
C PRO A 327 -0.40 31.50 16.99
N GLY A 328 0.71 30.87 17.41
CA GLY A 328 1.62 31.41 18.43
C GLY A 328 2.42 32.60 17.92
N ALA A 329 2.90 32.53 16.67
CA ALA A 329 3.62 33.64 16.02
C ALA A 329 2.71 34.86 15.75
N GLU A 330 1.43 34.62 15.43
CA GLU A 330 0.45 35.67 15.18
C GLU A 330 0.02 36.40 16.48
N ARG A 331 0.04 35.68 17.62
CA ARG A 331 -0.28 36.22 18.96
C ARG A 331 0.76 37.16 19.54
N ASP A 332 1.99 37.18 19.01
CA ASP A 332 3.04 38.12 19.46
C ASP A 332 2.96 39.48 18.75
N PHE A 333 2.08 39.64 17.75
CA PHE A 333 1.85 40.91 17.06
C PHE A 333 1.25 42.06 17.91
N PRO A 334 0.39 41.85 18.95
CA PRO A 334 -0.21 42.94 19.70
C PRO A 334 0.74 43.58 20.74
N ARG A 335 1.99 43.12 20.88
CA ARG A 335 2.99 43.77 21.75
C ARG A 335 3.61 45.03 21.14
N HIS A 336 3.34 45.33 19.87
CA HIS A 336 3.82 46.53 19.21
C HIS A 336 2.77 47.67 19.26
N HIS A 337 2.89 48.49 20.31
CA HIS A 337 2.14 49.73 20.54
C HIS A 337 2.24 50.69 19.32
N PRO A 338 1.16 51.39 18.90
CA PRO A 338 1.15 52.20 17.67
C PRO A 338 1.85 53.57 17.79
N ALA A 339 2.70 53.81 18.79
CA ALA A 339 3.29 55.13 19.01
C ALA A 339 4.61 55.37 18.27
N ARG A 340 5.21 54.36 17.62
CA ARG A 340 6.43 54.56 16.81
C ARG A 340 6.43 53.68 15.58
N HIS A 341 6.76 54.30 14.44
CA HIS A 341 7.02 53.74 13.11
C HIS A 341 5.81 53.60 12.18
N HIS A 342 5.53 54.70 11.48
CA HIS A 342 5.09 54.61 10.09
C HIS A 342 6.14 53.87 9.26
N ARG A 343 5.70 52.87 8.50
CA ARG A 343 6.40 52.02 7.53
C ARG A 343 6.99 50.71 8.08
N ALA A 344 6.54 49.63 7.43
CA ALA A 344 7.13 48.29 7.36
C ALA A 344 6.90 47.33 8.55
N VAL A 345 5.68 46.79 8.71
CA VAL A 345 5.52 45.52 9.48
C VAL A 345 4.49 44.54 8.87
N ALA A 346 3.62 44.94 7.95
CA ALA A 346 2.60 44.02 7.41
C ALA A 346 3.12 42.88 6.50
N GLY A 347 4.41 42.87 6.13
CA GLY A 347 5.01 41.84 5.26
C GLY A 347 6.06 40.94 5.92
N GLY A 348 6.41 41.16 7.19
CA GLY A 348 7.60 40.56 7.81
C GLY A 348 7.37 39.31 8.66
N ALA A 349 6.15 39.08 9.15
CA ALA A 349 5.89 38.02 10.13
C ALA A 349 5.86 36.59 9.55
N GLY A 350 5.85 36.45 8.21
CA GLY A 350 5.96 35.16 7.52
C GLY A 350 7.38 34.72 7.17
N GLY A 351 8.40 35.51 7.50
CA GLY A 351 9.80 35.23 7.17
C GLY A 351 10.52 34.40 8.25
N TYR A 352 10.91 33.18 7.88
CA TYR A 352 11.72 32.26 8.67
C TYR A 352 12.93 32.94 9.35
N ARG A 353 13.17 32.68 10.65
CA ARG A 353 14.46 32.99 11.32
C ARG A 353 15.57 32.19 10.64
N ARG A 354 16.57 32.89 10.10
CA ARG A 354 17.90 32.32 9.82
C ARG A 354 18.81 32.71 10.98
N ASP A 355 19.18 31.72 11.80
CA ASP A 355 20.34 31.83 12.69
C ASP A 355 21.62 31.48 11.92
N GLY A 356 22.69 32.25 12.16
CA GLY A 356 24.07 31.77 12.00
C GLY A 356 24.91 32.34 10.85
N ALA A 357 25.64 33.41 11.17
CA ALA A 357 27.05 33.72 10.86
C ALA A 357 27.68 33.39 9.47
N GLY A 358 28.30 34.41 8.86
CA GLY A 358 29.32 34.23 7.82
C GLY A 358 29.45 35.43 6.89
N ASP A 359 30.31 36.37 7.26
CA ASP A 359 30.69 37.56 6.50
C ASP A 359 31.33 37.19 5.14
N GLY A 360 31.06 37.99 4.09
CA GLY A 360 31.61 37.75 2.75
C GLY A 360 30.80 38.39 1.62
N GLN A 361 31.01 39.68 1.39
CA GLN A 361 30.51 40.44 0.24
C GLN A 361 30.73 39.72 -1.10
N ARG A 362 29.65 39.37 -1.83
CA ARG A 362 29.61 39.34 -3.30
C ARG A 362 28.23 39.77 -3.80
N ALA A 363 28.20 40.78 -4.66
CA ALA A 363 27.00 41.32 -5.29
C ALA A 363 26.31 40.29 -6.21
N PRO A 364 24.98 40.34 -6.39
CA PRO A 364 24.26 39.38 -7.23
C PRO A 364 24.52 39.65 -8.72
N LEU A 365 24.92 38.60 -9.45
CA LEU A 365 25.06 38.60 -10.90
C LEU A 365 23.67 38.71 -11.55
N THR A 366 23.52 39.60 -12.53
CA THR A 366 22.27 39.78 -13.29
C THR A 366 22.04 38.62 -14.26
N ALA A 367 20.76 38.37 -14.58
CA ALA A 367 20.24 37.26 -15.39
C ALA A 367 20.81 37.11 -16.82
N THR A 368 21.72 38.00 -17.23
CA THR A 368 22.41 37.96 -18.53
C THR A 368 23.72 37.16 -18.50
N GLN A 369 24.24 36.80 -17.31
CA GLN A 369 25.49 36.02 -17.19
C GLN A 369 25.30 34.49 -17.09
N ILE A 370 24.09 34.01 -16.83
CA ILE A 370 23.80 32.56 -16.71
C ILE A 370 23.74 31.89 -18.11
N THR A 371 23.35 32.61 -19.15
CA THR A 371 23.26 32.09 -20.53
C THR A 371 24.61 31.99 -21.26
N ARG A 372 25.70 32.52 -20.69
CA ARG A 372 27.04 32.44 -21.31
C ARG A 372 27.86 31.24 -20.86
N ASN A 373 27.59 30.68 -19.67
CA ASN A 373 28.30 29.50 -19.15
C ASN A 373 27.72 28.16 -19.61
N ALA A 374 26.53 28.14 -20.21
CA ALA A 374 25.92 26.94 -20.80
C ALA A 374 26.32 26.67 -22.27
N ARG A 375 27.24 27.46 -22.84
CA ARG A 375 27.78 27.26 -24.21
C ARG A 375 29.28 26.97 -24.27
N LEU A 376 29.93 26.76 -23.12
CA LEU A 376 31.36 26.39 -23.05
C LEU A 376 31.62 25.08 -22.29
N ALA A 377 30.57 24.31 -21.99
CA ALA A 377 30.68 22.91 -21.63
C ALA A 377 30.05 22.10 -22.77
N GLY A 378 30.89 21.75 -23.75
CA GLY A 378 30.62 20.65 -24.67
C GLY A 378 30.72 19.31 -23.97
#